data_AF-A0A968V609-F1
#
_entry.id   AF-A0A968V609-F1
#
_cell.length_a   1.000
_cell.length_b   1.000
_cell.length_c   1.000
_cell.angle_alpha   90.00
_cell.angle_beta   90.00
_cell.angle_gamma   90.00
#
_symmetry.space_group_name_H-M   'P 1'
#
loop_
_entity.id
_entity.type
_entity.pdbx_description
1 polymer ?
#
loop_
_entity_poly.entity_id
_entity_poly.type
_entity_poly.pdbx_seq_one_letter_code
_entity_poly.pdbx_strand_id
1 'polypeptide(L)'
;MQIGIWRDYSMGYADTIGYRAGTSQPFYWYDLQKEATTPLQVFPFVMMDVTLKDYLKLSPEKALITATSIINHTKLLEGTFSFLWHNSSFSHLGGWEGWQEVYLSIVKQAQD
;
A
#
# COMPACT_ATOMS: atom_id res chain seq x y z
N MET A 1 25.31 1.71 -3.70
CA MET A 1 24.56 1.53 -2.44
C MET A 1 25.55 1.41 -1.31
N GLN A 2 25.77 2.49 -0.59
CA GLN A 2 26.86 2.59 0.39
C GLN A 2 26.46 2.07 1.79
N ILE A 3 25.17 1.75 1.97
CA ILE A 3 24.55 1.42 3.26
C ILE A 3 23.80 0.07 3.26
N GLY A 4 23.95 -0.76 2.21
CA GLY A 4 23.39 -2.12 2.19
C GLY A 4 21.87 -2.25 2.09
N ILE A 5 21.15 -1.21 1.67
CA ILE A 5 19.70 -1.24 1.45
C ILE A 5 19.41 -1.65 0.00
N TRP A 6 18.60 -2.69 -0.16
CA TRP A 6 18.27 -3.30 -1.47
C TRP A 6 16.78 -3.24 -1.81
N ARG A 7 15.91 -2.95 -0.84
CA ARG A 7 14.47 -2.87 -1.03
C ARG A 7 13.91 -1.62 -0.36
N ASP A 8 13.09 -0.89 -1.08
CA ASP A 8 12.36 0.28 -0.59
C ASP A 8 10.85 0.04 -0.69
N TYR A 9 10.13 0.40 0.38
CA TYR A 9 8.67 0.28 0.48
C TYR A 9 8.03 1.64 0.79
N SER A 10 8.72 2.75 0.48
CA SER A 10 8.26 4.10 0.82
C SER A 10 7.46 4.78 -0.29
N MET A 11 7.38 4.16 -1.47
CA MET A 11 6.75 4.75 -2.65
C MET A 11 5.22 4.58 -2.68
N GLY A 12 4.51 5.52 -2.09
CA GLY A 12 3.06 5.64 -2.20
C GLY A 12 2.58 7.08 -1.97
N TYR A 13 1.26 7.28 -2.06
CA TYR A 13 0.61 8.54 -1.71
C TYR A 13 0.15 8.53 -0.25
N ALA A 14 0.17 9.69 0.40
CA ALA A 14 -0.28 9.82 1.76
C ALA A 14 -1.81 9.96 1.87
N ASP A 15 -2.40 10.66 0.90
CA ASP A 15 -3.72 11.28 0.95
C ASP A 15 -4.71 10.73 -0.09
N THR A 16 -4.23 9.90 -1.02
CA THR A 16 -5.07 9.29 -2.06
C THR A 16 -4.70 7.83 -2.30
N ILE A 17 -5.64 7.09 -2.89
CA ILE A 17 -5.44 5.70 -3.30
C ILE A 17 -4.80 5.70 -4.69
N GLY A 18 -3.76 4.88 -4.84
CA GLY A 18 -3.13 4.60 -6.12
C GLY A 18 -1.64 4.33 -5.97
N TYR A 19 -1.08 3.60 -6.94
CA TYR A 19 0.36 3.39 -6.98
C TYR A 19 1.06 4.66 -7.47
N ARG A 20 1.86 5.28 -6.61
CA ARG A 20 2.59 6.51 -6.96
C ARG A 20 3.55 6.36 -8.14
N ALA A 21 4.09 5.16 -8.33
CA ALA A 21 4.92 4.80 -9.48
C ALA A 21 4.11 4.52 -10.77
N GLY A 22 2.78 4.59 -10.73
CA GLY A 22 1.91 4.20 -11.84
C GLY A 22 1.85 2.69 -12.09
N THR A 23 2.45 1.87 -11.23
CA THR A 23 2.53 0.41 -11.38
C THR A 23 2.44 -0.31 -10.02
N SER A 24 1.79 -1.47 -10.02
CA SER A 24 1.76 -2.42 -8.91
C SER A 24 2.95 -3.38 -8.93
N GLN A 25 3.82 -3.31 -9.94
CA GLN A 25 4.97 -4.19 -10.07
C GLN A 25 6.20 -3.59 -9.40
N PRO A 26 6.96 -4.37 -8.61
CA PRO A 26 8.27 -3.94 -8.13
C PRO A 26 9.22 -3.70 -9.29
N PHE A 27 10.05 -2.66 -9.19
CA PHE A 27 11.00 -2.29 -10.24
C PHE A 27 12.33 -1.85 -9.65
N TYR A 28 13.39 -1.95 -10.45
CA TYR A 28 14.70 -1.46 -10.05
C TYR A 28 14.80 0.06 -10.24
N TRP A 29 15.33 0.73 -9.23
CA TRP A 29 15.52 2.18 -9.27
C TRP A 29 16.52 2.56 -10.35
N TYR A 30 16.15 3.51 -11.20
CA TYR A 30 17.00 4.05 -12.24
C TYR A 30 17.68 5.34 -11.76
N ASP A 31 19.01 5.34 -11.73
CA ASP A 31 19.81 6.53 -11.40
C ASP A 31 19.98 7.37 -12.67
N LEU A 32 19.18 8.45 -12.78
CA LEU A 32 19.22 9.37 -13.92
C LEU A 32 20.57 10.06 -14.09
N GLN A 33 21.33 10.33 -13.01
CA GLN A 33 22.62 11.01 -13.14
C GLN A 33 23.68 10.08 -13.75
N LYS A 34 23.55 8.78 -13.50
CA LYS A 34 24.49 7.76 -14.01
C LYS A 34 23.98 7.02 -15.24
N GLU A 35 22.75 7.32 -15.67
CA GLU A 35 22.05 6.61 -16.74
C GLU A 35 22.14 5.09 -16.58
N ALA A 36 21.84 4.62 -15.37
CA ALA A 36 22.01 3.22 -15.01
C ALA A 36 20.98 2.72 -14.01
N THR A 37 20.51 1.50 -14.23
CA THR A 37 19.70 0.77 -13.26
C THR A 37 20.55 0.38 -12.05
N THR A 38 20.02 0.62 -10.87
CA THR A 38 20.64 0.22 -9.60
C THR A 38 20.02 -1.07 -9.08
N PRO A 39 20.71 -1.83 -8.22
CA PRO A 39 20.11 -3.01 -7.60
C PRO A 39 19.07 -2.71 -6.50
N LEU A 40 18.78 -1.43 -6.20
CA LEU A 40 17.71 -1.06 -5.27
C LEU A 40 16.36 -1.33 -5.94
N GLN A 41 15.54 -2.19 -5.34
CA GLN A 41 14.21 -2.52 -5.82
C GLN A 41 13.16 -1.73 -5.03
N VAL A 42 12.29 -1.01 -5.74
CA VAL A 42 11.17 -0.27 -5.17
C VAL A 42 9.91 -1.15 -5.22
N PHE A 43 9.18 -1.18 -4.12
CA PHE A 43 7.89 -1.86 -3.96
C PHE A 43 6.82 -0.81 -3.67
N PRO A 44 6.12 -0.31 -4.69
CA PRO A 44 5.06 0.68 -4.49
C PRO A 44 3.91 0.11 -3.65
N PHE A 45 3.32 0.95 -2.78
CA PHE A 45 2.09 0.59 -2.06
C PHE A 45 0.91 1.44 -2.56
N VAL A 46 -0.29 0.87 -2.49
CA VAL A 46 -1.49 1.43 -3.14
C VAL A 46 -2.35 2.29 -2.22
N MET A 47 -2.32 2.03 -0.92
CA MET A 47 -3.17 2.71 0.06
C MET A 47 -2.62 2.57 1.48
N MET A 48 -3.13 3.41 2.37
CA MET A 48 -2.89 3.34 3.81
C MET A 48 -4.20 3.44 4.60
N ASP A 49 -4.22 2.89 5.80
CA ASP A 49 -5.30 3.09 6.78
C ASP A 49 -5.72 4.56 6.97
N VAL A 50 -4.77 5.47 7.18
CA VAL A 50 -5.06 6.91 7.37
C VAL A 50 -5.59 7.56 6.09
N THR A 51 -5.17 7.08 4.90
CA THR A 51 -5.75 7.50 3.62
C THR A 51 -7.24 7.18 3.58
N LEU A 52 -7.60 5.94 3.94
CA LEU A 52 -8.98 5.48 3.92
C LEU A 52 -9.84 6.21 4.98
N LYS A 53 -9.34 6.33 6.20
CA LYS A 53 -10.08 6.90 7.34
C LYS A 53 -10.08 8.42 7.36
N ASP A 54 -8.90 9.04 7.37
CA ASP A 54 -8.77 10.45 7.74
C ASP A 54 -8.85 11.37 6.52
N TYR A 55 -8.22 10.97 5.40
CA TYR A 55 -8.25 11.75 4.16
C TYR A 55 -9.56 11.53 3.38
N LEU A 56 -9.90 10.28 3.08
CA LEU A 56 -11.10 9.93 2.30
C LEU A 56 -12.37 9.81 3.13
N LYS A 57 -12.26 9.78 4.47
CA LYS A 57 -13.42 9.74 5.40
C LYS A 57 -14.36 8.57 5.13
N LEU A 58 -13.79 7.42 4.78
CA LEU A 58 -14.56 6.20 4.55
C LEU A 58 -14.96 5.55 5.88
N SER A 59 -16.13 4.92 5.90
CA SER A 59 -16.47 3.97 6.95
C SER A 59 -15.67 2.66 6.77
N PRO A 60 -15.49 1.83 7.82
CA PRO A 60 -14.84 0.54 7.71
C PRO A 60 -15.41 -0.35 6.59
N GLU A 61 -16.74 -0.39 6.46
CA GLU A 61 -17.43 -1.11 5.39
C GLU A 61 -17.05 -0.62 3.99
N LYS A 62 -17.06 0.70 3.76
CA LYS A 62 -16.68 1.29 2.47
C LYS A 62 -15.21 1.08 2.18
N ALA A 63 -14.35 1.22 3.19
CA ALA A 63 -12.92 0.95 3.09
C ALA A 63 -12.65 -0.50 2.66
N LEU A 64 -13.38 -1.47 3.21
CA LEU A 64 -13.28 -2.87 2.81
C LEU A 64 -13.71 -3.08 1.36
N ILE A 65 -14.86 -2.54 0.93
CA ILE A 65 -15.33 -2.63 -0.47
C ILE A 65 -14.27 -2.06 -1.43
N THR A 66 -13.73 -0.88 -1.09
CA THR A 66 -12.66 -0.24 -1.88
C THR A 66 -11.41 -1.11 -1.94
N ALA A 67 -10.94 -1.63 -0.81
CA ALA A 67 -9.76 -2.49 -0.74
C ALA A 67 -9.95 -3.78 -1.56
N THR A 68 -11.11 -4.43 -1.43
CA THR A 68 -11.46 -5.64 -2.20
C THR A 68 -11.42 -5.38 -3.70
N SER A 69 -11.96 -4.25 -4.18
CA SER A 69 -11.89 -3.89 -5.60
C SER A 69 -10.44 -3.74 -6.08
N ILE A 70 -9.58 -3.12 -5.29
CA ILE A 70 -8.16 -2.91 -5.61
C ILE A 70 -7.41 -4.24 -5.62
N ILE A 71 -7.66 -5.13 -4.64
CA ILE A 71 -7.08 -6.47 -4.57
C ILE A 71 -7.44 -7.25 -5.85
N ASN A 72 -8.72 -7.27 -6.22
CA ASN A 72 -9.19 -7.99 -7.39
C ASN A 72 -8.56 -7.47 -8.69
N HIS A 73 -8.48 -6.14 -8.87
CA HIS A 73 -7.80 -5.56 -10.03
C HIS A 73 -6.30 -5.86 -10.03
N THR A 74 -5.65 -5.84 -8.87
CA THR A 74 -4.22 -6.15 -8.77
C THR A 74 -3.96 -7.61 -9.12
N LYS A 75 -4.79 -8.54 -8.63
CA LYS A 75 -4.72 -9.97 -9.00
C LYS A 75 -4.96 -10.21 -10.48
N LEU A 76 -5.97 -9.56 -11.07
CA LEU A 76 -6.29 -9.68 -12.50
C LEU A 76 -5.10 -9.28 -13.39
N LEU A 77 -4.28 -8.33 -12.94
CA LEU A 77 -3.10 -7.83 -13.64
C LEU A 77 -1.80 -8.52 -13.19
N GLU A 78 -1.89 -9.60 -12.39
CA GLU A 78 -0.75 -10.32 -11.81
C GLU A 78 0.24 -9.39 -11.06
N GLY A 79 -0.30 -8.32 -10.47
CA GLY A 79 0.44 -7.29 -9.75
C GLY A 79 0.80 -7.67 -8.32
N THR A 80 1.71 -6.90 -7.71
CA THR A 80 1.98 -7.00 -6.27
C THR A 80 1.04 -6.06 -5.50
N PHE A 81 0.16 -6.62 -4.69
CA PHE A 81 -0.65 -5.83 -3.76
C PHE A 81 0.16 -5.53 -2.50
N SER A 82 0.45 -4.25 -2.26
CA SER A 82 1.15 -3.75 -1.07
C SER A 82 0.39 -2.55 -0.50
N PHE A 83 0.28 -2.50 0.82
CA PHE A 83 -0.42 -1.44 1.55
C PHE A 83 0.25 -1.18 2.89
N LEU A 84 0.03 0.00 3.47
CA LEU A 84 0.60 0.40 4.76
C LEU A 84 -0.49 0.43 5.83
N TRP A 85 -0.17 -0.04 7.02
CA TRP A 85 -1.04 0.02 8.18
C TRP A 85 -0.27 0.44 9.42
N HIS A 86 -0.78 1.40 10.17
CA HIS A 86 -0.15 1.87 11.40
C HIS A 86 -0.62 1.06 12.61
N ASN A 87 0.29 0.79 13.54
CA ASN A 87 -0.05 0.07 14.78
C ASN A 87 -1.10 0.81 15.63
N SER A 88 -1.09 2.14 15.59
CA SER A 88 -2.09 2.98 16.28
C SER A 88 -3.52 2.72 15.82
N SER A 89 -3.68 2.20 14.59
CA SER A 89 -4.98 1.96 13.97
C SER A 89 -5.65 0.67 14.44
N PHE A 90 -4.99 -0.09 15.32
CA PHE A 90 -5.60 -1.18 16.08
C PHE A 90 -6.11 -0.74 17.46
N SER A 91 -5.92 0.52 17.83
CA SER A 91 -6.43 1.04 19.10
C SER A 91 -7.94 1.24 19.05
N HIS A 92 -8.63 1.09 20.19
CA HIS A 92 -10.03 1.51 20.32
C HIS A 92 -10.17 3.04 20.48
N LEU A 93 -9.06 3.77 20.59
CA LEU A 93 -9.03 5.23 20.68
C LEU A 93 -8.88 5.87 19.30
N GLY A 94 -9.22 7.16 19.15
CA GLY A 94 -8.96 7.91 17.90
C GLY A 94 -9.86 7.54 16.71
N GLY A 95 -10.98 6.86 16.96
CA GLY A 95 -11.99 6.53 15.94
C GLY A 95 -11.61 5.34 15.05
N TRP A 96 -10.76 4.43 15.54
CA TRP A 96 -10.31 3.24 14.82
C TRP A 96 -11.15 1.97 15.12
N GLU A 97 -12.31 2.14 15.76
CA GLU A 97 -13.25 1.04 15.99
C GLU A 97 -13.71 0.41 14.67
N GLY A 98 -13.66 -0.93 14.58
CA GLY A 98 -14.00 -1.68 13.37
C GLY A 98 -12.90 -1.76 12.30
N TRP A 99 -11.77 -1.06 12.46
CA TRP A 99 -10.69 -1.04 11.46
C TRP A 99 -9.77 -2.26 11.55
N GLN A 100 -9.71 -2.94 12.69
CA GLN A 100 -9.02 -4.22 12.83
C GLN A 100 -9.62 -5.28 11.90
N GLU A 101 -10.95 -5.34 11.81
CA GLU A 101 -11.68 -6.26 10.94
C GLU A 101 -11.41 -5.97 9.46
N VAL A 102 -11.25 -4.69 9.10
CA VAL A 102 -10.86 -4.27 7.75
C VAL A 102 -9.46 -4.82 7.43
N TYR A 103 -8.48 -4.60 8.31
CA TYR A 103 -7.13 -5.13 8.15
C TYR A 103 -7.11 -6.65 7.97
N LEU A 104 -7.77 -7.39 8.86
CA LEU A 104 -7.83 -8.85 8.82
C LEU A 104 -8.49 -9.36 7.53
N SER A 105 -9.55 -8.68 7.08
CA SER A 105 -10.25 -9.04 5.85
C SER A 105 -9.42 -8.75 4.60
N ILE A 106 -8.63 -7.67 4.59
CA ILE A 106 -7.67 -7.35 3.53
C ILE A 106 -6.59 -8.42 3.45
N VAL A 107 -5.96 -8.77 4.58
CA VAL A 107 -4.89 -9.78 4.62
C VAL A 107 -5.39 -11.13 4.12
N LYS A 108 -6.58 -11.56 4.58
CA LYS A 108 -7.19 -12.81 4.12
C LYS A 108 -7.41 -12.81 2.61
N GLN A 109 -8.10 -11.79 2.09
CA GLN A 109 -8.42 -11.71 0.66
C GLN A 109 -7.19 -11.57 -0.22
N ALA A 110 -6.12 -10.91 0.24
CA ALA A 110 -4.90 -10.73 -0.53
C ALA A 110 -4.06 -12.03 -0.64
N GLN A 111 -4.26 -12.99 0.27
CA GLN A 111 -3.57 -14.28 0.28
C GLN A 111 -4.26 -15.36 -0.56
N ASP A 112 -5.58 -15.25 -0.74
CA ASP A 112 -6.40 -16.13 -1.59
C ASP A 112 -6.05 -16.01 -3.09
#